data_AF-A0A532TJ41-F1
#
_entry.id   AF-A0A532TJ41-F1
#
_cell.length_a   1.000
_cell.length_b   1.000
_cell.length_c   1.000
_cell.angle_alpha   90.00
_cell.angle_beta   90.00
_cell.angle_gamma   90.00
#
_symmetry.space_group_name_H-M   'P 1'
#
loop_
_entity.id
_entity.type
_entity.pdbx_description
1 polymer ?
#
loop_
_entity_poly.entity_id
_entity_poly.type
_entity_poly.pdbx_seq_one_letter_code
_entity_poly.pdbx_strand_id
1 'polypeptide(L)'
;MIENQKSPSNSCKYCGWEFQNDIIQKIIKEQESAVCEFCGIEINISSISPQEGIIKENYERTSNSKDKVKKKKKSIVKSISKLTKTKKYSVNVIMGDKGFPKIFKENLIVVISRLIYKNIREWEQDNDVNIHQVGLTQSILITLTKKVKPIIDKRIHSSYLENLHELTTEEFEEWLKLLQTKLRSIQEYRKHFIIYLLWLTKLVFRLVSDMWEMKNLPKFQATILKDLKHYPFYLLYYGKDTKNIKMGEDGLPFEEEIDSMEYNVKNFIDELLNILNNYPKEMYNLNPNRVLRGHSGFTLKDLSKLWGHHDGYVSERLQYHKKNSKYILPEKNLNELEKKIRKKFGNKANFCYELINSHKECHISLDLLIKKLRNELGKISKSVTTTLGDIALIFGYGYRMMGYIRGNKNFILTKRRLSIIRDNLKLFLGNKAKKVIKLVEKYENCNPEIPDYANQKYTITKPNFFSDINKDPQIMYWFGWLCSDGWVSQYGNKHYQIQLKLKRKDRIVVEKFATAVGYEQDRIFDETYLYKDENGELRTILSSRVFFGCKPMWFDLVKLGILKFKYKGHVPYIIKDLISQARKANPDGKLILTEDGRLALNFLMGFYDGDGNHHGGMSARF
;
A
#
# COMPACT_ATOMS: atom_id res chain seq x y z
N MET A 1 -50.76 30.05 33.08
CA MET A 1 -49.71 29.15 32.52
C MET A 1 -48.42 29.96 32.47
N ILE A 2 -47.52 29.75 33.41
CA ILE A 2 -46.20 30.40 33.41
C ILE A 2 -45.30 29.51 32.56
N GLU A 3 -44.94 29.96 31.36
CA GLU A 3 -43.91 29.32 30.56
C GLU A 3 -42.58 29.42 31.32
N ASN A 4 -42.09 28.27 31.80
CA ASN A 4 -40.73 28.15 32.32
C ASN A 4 -39.75 28.52 31.19
N GLN A 5 -39.28 29.78 31.21
CA GLN A 5 -38.17 30.22 30.38
C GLN A 5 -36.96 29.36 30.72
N LYS A 6 -36.63 28.41 29.84
CA LYS A 6 -35.41 27.60 29.94
C LYS A 6 -34.22 28.55 29.96
N SER A 7 -33.42 28.47 31.03
CA SER A 7 -32.16 29.20 31.14
C SER A 7 -31.29 28.95 29.90
N PRO A 8 -30.60 29.98 29.37
CA PRO A 8 -29.70 29.81 28.24
C PRO A 8 -28.66 28.74 28.58
N SER A 9 -28.64 27.63 27.83
CA SER A 9 -27.76 26.51 28.14
C SER A 9 -26.31 26.93 27.94
N ASN A 10 -25.44 26.66 28.93
CA ASN A 10 -23.99 26.81 28.85
C ASN A 10 -23.33 25.74 27.95
N SER A 11 -23.94 25.44 26.80
CA SER A 11 -23.52 24.36 25.91
C SER A 11 -23.20 24.86 24.50
N CYS A 12 -22.30 24.17 23.81
CA CYS A 12 -21.99 24.44 22.42
C CYS A 12 -23.23 24.22 21.54
N LYS A 13 -23.69 25.25 20.82
CA LYS A 13 -24.88 25.15 19.94
C LYS A 13 -24.80 24.04 18.88
N TYR A 14 -23.59 23.64 18.49
CA TYR A 14 -23.41 22.60 17.48
C TYR A 14 -23.33 21.18 18.05
N CYS A 15 -22.47 20.96 19.05
CA CYS A 15 -22.24 19.60 19.57
C CYS A 15 -22.90 19.30 20.92
N GLY A 16 -23.49 20.32 21.57
CA GLY A 16 -24.13 20.20 22.89
C GLY A 16 -23.16 20.10 24.06
N TRP A 17 -21.85 20.33 23.87
CA TRP A 17 -20.86 20.22 24.95
C TRP A 17 -21.05 21.34 25.99
N GLU A 18 -21.27 20.98 27.26
CA GLU A 18 -21.35 21.93 28.37
C GLU A 18 -19.97 22.48 28.76
N PHE A 19 -19.84 23.80 28.77
CA PHE A 19 -18.59 24.45 29.15
C PHE A 19 -18.45 24.51 30.67
N GLN A 20 -17.25 24.26 31.17
CA GLN A 20 -16.95 24.52 32.57
C GLN A 20 -17.05 26.04 32.84
N ASN A 21 -17.56 26.42 34.01
CA ASN A 21 -17.82 27.82 34.36
C ASN A 21 -16.55 28.68 34.32
N ASP A 22 -15.39 28.13 34.62
CA ASP A 22 -14.09 28.80 34.54
C ASP A 22 -13.71 29.21 33.11
N ILE A 23 -14.04 28.38 32.11
CA ILE A 23 -13.86 28.70 30.68
C ILE A 23 -14.77 29.86 30.30
N ILE A 24 -16.04 29.84 30.70
CA ILE A 24 -17.01 30.92 30.44
C ILE A 24 -16.55 32.23 31.09
N GLN A 25 -16.14 32.18 32.36
CA GLN A 25 -15.65 33.36 33.08
C GLN A 25 -14.40 33.96 32.42
N LYS A 26 -13.50 33.11 31.92
CA LYS A 26 -12.31 33.56 31.20
C LYS A 26 -12.65 34.23 29.87
N ILE A 27 -13.60 33.65 29.12
CA ILE A 27 -14.11 34.20 27.85
C ILE A 27 -14.73 35.59 28.05
N ILE A 28 -15.59 35.72 29.07
CA ILE A 28 -16.25 36.99 29.42
C ILE A 28 -15.20 38.04 29.83
N LYS A 29 -14.24 37.65 30.67
CA LYS A 29 -13.21 38.57 31.20
C LYS A 29 -12.22 39.04 30.15
N GLU A 30 -11.88 38.20 29.18
CA GLU A 30 -10.85 38.50 28.16
C GLU A 30 -11.44 39.08 26.86
N GLN A 31 -12.78 39.17 26.72
CA GLN A 31 -13.49 39.54 25.48
C GLN A 31 -13.00 38.77 24.23
N GLU A 32 -12.43 37.58 24.41
CA GLU A 32 -11.93 36.75 23.33
C GLU A 32 -12.97 35.70 22.95
N SER A 33 -13.25 35.54 21.65
CA SER A 33 -14.07 34.42 21.20
C SER A 33 -13.40 33.08 21.54
N ALA A 34 -14.19 32.16 22.10
CA ALA A 34 -13.74 30.79 22.34
C ALA A 34 -14.21 29.86 21.24
N VAL A 35 -13.50 28.76 21.08
CA VAL A 35 -13.86 27.70 20.15
C VAL A 35 -14.08 26.45 20.96
N CYS A 36 -15.20 25.76 20.71
CA CYS A 36 -15.46 24.48 21.34
C CYS A 36 -14.35 23.49 20.97
N GLU A 37 -13.62 22.98 21.96
CA GLU A 37 -12.49 22.05 21.73
C GLU A 37 -12.92 20.75 21.02
N PHE A 38 -14.22 20.47 21.05
CA PHE A 38 -14.83 19.22 20.61
C PHE A 38 -15.33 19.26 19.17
N CYS A 39 -15.98 20.35 18.75
CA CYS A 39 -16.47 20.50 17.38
C CYS A 39 -15.74 21.58 16.57
N GLY A 40 -14.85 22.36 17.19
CA GLY A 40 -14.08 23.40 16.51
C GLY A 40 -14.89 24.64 16.12
N ILE A 41 -16.13 24.79 16.61
CA ILE A 41 -17.00 25.95 16.31
C ILE A 41 -16.80 27.09 17.32
N GLU A 42 -16.79 28.32 16.80
CA GLU A 42 -16.70 29.54 17.60
C GLU A 42 -17.98 29.79 18.40
N ILE A 43 -17.79 30.10 19.67
CA ILE A 43 -18.83 30.38 20.65
C ILE A 43 -18.98 31.89 20.67
N ASN A 44 -20.08 32.37 20.11
CA ASN A 44 -20.36 33.79 20.10
C ASN A 44 -20.88 34.22 21.49
N ILE A 45 -20.07 35.03 22.19
CA ILE A 45 -20.35 35.53 23.55
C ILE A 45 -21.64 36.33 23.58
N SER A 46 -22.01 37.01 22.49
CA SER A 46 -23.25 37.79 22.41
C SER A 46 -24.52 36.93 22.58
N SER A 47 -24.41 35.60 22.50
CA SER A 47 -25.51 34.67 22.74
C SER A 47 -25.56 34.08 24.15
N ILE A 48 -24.60 34.44 25.01
CA ILE A 48 -24.56 34.06 26.42
C ILE A 48 -24.96 35.33 27.19
N SER A 49 -26.22 35.42 27.66
CA SER A 49 -26.60 36.57 28.48
C SER A 49 -25.82 36.48 29.79
N PRO A 50 -25.09 37.53 30.21
CA PRO A 50 -24.58 37.58 31.56
C PRO A 50 -25.78 37.49 32.49
N GLN A 51 -25.85 36.47 33.35
CA GLN A 51 -26.72 36.57 34.52
C GLN A 51 -26.11 37.63 35.43
N GLU A 52 -26.60 38.85 35.32
CA GLU A 52 -26.35 39.91 36.30
C GLU A 52 -26.91 39.44 37.64
N GLY A 53 -26.05 38.90 38.51
CA GLY A 53 -26.50 38.51 39.85
C GLY A 53 -25.50 37.76 40.71
N ILE A 54 -24.45 37.17 40.16
CA ILE A 54 -23.48 36.42 40.96
C ILE A 54 -22.07 36.80 40.49
N ILE A 55 -21.26 37.34 41.41
CA ILE A 55 -19.81 37.64 41.36
C ILE A 55 -19.54 39.11 41.70
N LYS A 56 -19.72 39.44 42.97
CA LYS A 56 -18.90 40.41 43.70
C LYS A 56 -18.81 39.92 45.15
N GLU A 57 -17.98 38.92 45.40
CA GLU A 57 -17.36 38.63 46.71
C GLU A 57 -16.51 37.36 46.54
N ASN A 58 -15.34 37.32 47.17
CA ASN A 58 -14.41 36.16 47.26
C ASN A 58 -13.33 35.97 46.19
N TYR A 59 -12.67 37.03 45.69
CA TYR A 59 -11.33 36.85 45.09
C TYR A 59 -10.36 38.00 45.38
N GLU A 60 -10.20 38.34 46.66
CA GLU A 60 -9.02 39.05 47.15
C GLU A 60 -8.44 38.30 48.36
N ARG A 61 -7.57 37.32 48.11
CA ARG A 61 -6.43 37.00 48.98
C ARG A 61 -5.52 35.97 48.33
N THR A 62 -4.23 36.16 48.55
CA THR A 62 -3.08 35.29 48.22
C THR A 62 -2.66 35.18 46.75
N SER A 63 -1.62 35.91 46.36
CA SER A 63 -0.24 35.44 46.62
C SER A 63 0.78 36.27 45.82
N ASN A 64 1.60 37.00 46.58
CA ASN A 64 2.88 37.54 46.14
C ASN A 64 3.89 36.40 46.01
N SER A 65 4.33 36.09 44.80
CA SER A 65 5.73 35.75 44.47
C SER A 65 5.83 35.26 43.02
N LYS A 66 7.01 35.48 42.40
CA LYS A 66 7.49 35.01 41.08
C LYS A 66 7.45 36.03 39.94
N ASP A 67 8.32 37.03 40.05
CA ASP A 67 8.62 37.99 38.98
C ASP A 67 9.89 37.73 38.15
N LYS A 68 10.56 36.57 38.29
CA LYS A 68 11.68 36.22 37.38
C LYS A 68 11.43 35.05 36.42
N VAL A 69 10.28 34.37 36.49
CA VAL A 69 9.88 33.31 35.52
C VAL A 69 8.89 33.82 34.45
N LYS A 70 8.30 35.02 34.64
CA LYS A 70 7.25 35.57 33.77
C LYS A 70 7.71 36.02 32.37
N LYS A 71 8.98 36.43 32.18
CA LYS A 71 9.43 36.92 30.86
C LYS A 71 9.74 35.80 29.85
N LYS A 72 10.23 34.63 30.29
CA LYS A 72 10.48 33.46 29.40
C LYS A 72 9.21 32.67 29.09
N LYS A 73 8.25 32.58 30.03
CA LYS A 73 6.91 31.99 29.79
C LYS A 73 6.02 32.86 28.87
N LYS A 74 6.10 34.19 28.94
CA LYS A 74 5.33 35.09 28.04
C LYS A 74 5.70 34.95 26.56
N SER A 75 6.94 34.60 26.23
CA SER A 75 7.39 34.39 24.84
C SER A 75 6.82 33.08 24.25
N ILE A 76 6.87 31.98 24.99
CA ILE A 76 6.35 30.66 24.59
C ILE A 76 4.81 30.66 24.54
N VAL A 77 4.15 31.38 25.45
CA VAL A 77 2.69 31.54 25.45
C VAL A 77 2.22 32.42 24.28
N LYS A 78 2.99 33.44 23.86
CA LYS A 78 2.67 34.25 22.65
C LYS A 78 2.82 33.48 21.34
N SER A 79 3.76 32.55 21.23
CA SER A 79 3.93 31.72 20.02
C SER A 79 2.91 30.59 19.95
N ILE A 80 2.51 30.00 21.09
CA ILE A 80 1.41 29.03 21.16
C ILE A 80 0.05 29.72 20.92
N SER A 81 -0.15 30.94 21.41
CA SER A 81 -1.40 31.70 21.20
C SER A 81 -1.58 32.15 19.73
N LYS A 82 -0.50 32.53 19.03
CA LYS A 82 -0.55 32.79 17.58
C LYS A 82 -0.90 31.53 16.78
N LEU A 83 -0.30 30.39 17.11
CA LEU A 83 -0.57 29.12 16.42
C LEU A 83 -1.99 28.58 16.69
N THR A 84 -2.53 28.82 17.89
CA THR A 84 -3.93 28.47 18.23
C THR A 84 -4.91 29.45 17.61
N LYS A 85 -4.65 30.76 17.55
CA LYS A 85 -5.50 31.73 16.83
C LYS A 85 -5.61 31.37 15.34
N THR A 86 -4.52 31.05 14.65
CA THR A 86 -4.57 30.62 13.23
C THR A 86 -5.24 29.25 13.00
N LYS A 87 -5.15 28.32 13.96
CA LYS A 87 -5.84 27.02 13.88
C LYS A 87 -7.35 27.15 14.13
N LYS A 88 -7.76 28.06 15.02
CA LYS A 88 -9.15 28.31 15.45
C LYS A 88 -10.06 28.84 14.33
N TYR A 89 -9.53 29.63 13.39
CA TYR A 89 -10.30 30.10 12.22
C TYR A 89 -10.56 29.00 11.17
N SER A 90 -9.73 27.96 11.11
CA SER A 90 -9.72 27.05 9.96
C SER A 90 -10.89 26.07 9.91
N VAL A 91 -11.37 25.57 11.05
CA VAL A 91 -12.55 24.67 11.09
C VAL A 91 -13.81 25.46 10.73
N ASN A 92 -13.95 26.69 11.25
CA ASN A 92 -15.06 27.58 10.90
C ASN A 92 -15.07 27.97 9.43
N VAL A 93 -13.91 28.18 8.81
CA VAL A 93 -13.84 28.48 7.37
C VAL A 93 -14.41 27.32 6.54
N ILE A 94 -14.11 26.07 6.90
CA ILE A 94 -14.62 24.89 6.18
C ILE A 94 -16.09 24.59 6.54
N MET A 95 -16.43 24.58 7.82
CA MET A 95 -17.78 24.23 8.29
C MET A 95 -18.80 25.35 8.09
N GLY A 96 -18.36 26.60 8.13
CA GLY A 96 -19.15 27.81 7.89
C GLY A 96 -19.23 28.24 6.43
N ASP A 97 -18.56 27.52 5.52
CA ASP A 97 -18.62 27.82 4.09
C ASP A 97 -20.06 27.68 3.57
N LYS A 98 -20.66 28.79 3.16
CA LYS A 98 -22.02 28.86 2.62
C LYS A 98 -22.13 28.26 1.22
N GLY A 99 -21.00 28.06 0.53
CA GLY A 99 -20.96 27.43 -0.78
C GLY A 99 -21.20 25.91 -0.76
N PHE A 100 -21.33 25.30 0.43
CA PHE A 100 -21.60 23.88 0.60
C PHE A 100 -22.80 23.65 1.52
N PRO A 101 -23.77 22.81 1.12
CA PRO A 101 -24.91 22.45 1.97
C PRO A 101 -24.47 21.86 3.30
N LYS A 102 -25.26 22.10 4.36
CA LYS A 102 -25.02 21.53 5.69
C LYS A 102 -24.95 20.01 5.64
N ILE A 103 -25.89 19.38 4.92
CA ILE A 103 -25.98 17.92 4.79
C ILE A 103 -24.72 17.30 4.17
N PHE A 104 -24.14 17.95 3.15
CA PHE A 104 -22.88 17.51 2.55
C PHE A 104 -21.73 17.60 3.56
N LYS A 105 -21.61 18.71 4.30
CA LYS A 105 -20.53 18.90 5.29
C LYS A 105 -20.59 17.88 6.42
N GLU A 106 -21.79 17.51 6.86
CA GLU A 106 -22.01 16.47 7.88
C GLU A 106 -21.61 15.08 7.35
N ASN A 107 -22.04 14.72 6.14
CA ASN A 107 -21.60 13.48 5.49
C ASN A 107 -20.09 13.46 5.23
N LEU A 108 -19.50 14.59 4.86
CA LEU A 108 -18.06 14.70 4.62
C LEU A 108 -17.24 14.39 5.87
N ILE A 109 -17.70 14.84 7.05
CA ILE A 109 -17.07 14.49 8.34
C ILE A 109 -17.08 12.98 8.55
N VAL A 110 -18.23 12.32 8.32
CA VAL A 110 -18.38 10.87 8.49
C VAL A 110 -17.45 10.11 7.53
N VAL A 111 -17.48 10.46 6.25
CA VAL A 111 -16.62 9.84 5.22
C VAL A 111 -15.14 10.01 5.52
N ILE A 112 -14.70 11.22 5.88
CA ILE A 112 -13.30 11.46 6.27
C ILE A 112 -12.95 10.71 7.55
N SER A 113 -13.88 10.59 8.50
CA SER A 113 -13.65 9.84 9.74
C SER A 113 -13.42 8.36 9.47
N ARG A 114 -14.17 7.75 8.55
CA ARG A 114 -13.95 6.37 8.10
C ARG A 114 -12.57 6.19 7.46
N LEU A 115 -12.15 7.14 6.62
CA LEU A 115 -10.82 7.15 6.03
C LEU A 115 -9.72 7.27 7.09
N ILE A 116 -9.86 8.17 8.06
CA ILE A 116 -8.91 8.33 9.17
C ILE A 116 -8.83 7.04 9.98
N TYR A 117 -9.97 6.46 10.38
CA TYR A 117 -10.01 5.24 11.17
C TYR A 117 -9.32 4.08 10.47
N LYS A 118 -9.57 3.88 9.17
CA LYS A 118 -8.81 2.88 8.40
C LYS A 118 -7.31 3.11 8.49
N ASN A 119 -6.85 4.35 8.30
CA ASN A 119 -5.43 4.68 8.36
C ASN A 119 -4.84 4.48 9.76
N ILE A 120 -5.63 4.66 10.83
CA ILE A 120 -5.25 4.31 12.20
C ILE A 120 -5.05 2.80 12.32
N ARG A 121 -6.00 1.98 11.84
CA ARG A 121 -5.92 0.51 11.90
C ARG A 121 -4.74 -0.05 11.09
N GLU A 122 -4.46 0.54 9.92
CA GLU A 122 -3.25 0.22 9.15
C GLU A 122 -1.98 0.61 9.91
N TRP A 123 -1.97 1.79 10.53
CA TRP A 123 -0.82 2.25 11.31
C TRP A 123 -0.55 1.37 12.54
N GLU A 124 -1.58 0.93 13.27
CA GLU A 124 -1.46 -0.05 14.36
C GLU A 124 -0.80 -1.35 13.88
N GLN A 125 -1.24 -1.86 12.72
CA GLN A 125 -0.72 -3.08 12.12
C GLN A 125 0.73 -2.93 11.66
N ASP A 126 1.04 -1.82 10.98
CA ASP A 126 2.38 -1.52 10.45
C ASP A 126 3.43 -1.38 11.58
N ASN A 127 3.00 -0.96 12.78
CA ASN A 127 3.88 -0.69 13.91
C ASN A 127 3.79 -1.74 15.03
N ASP A 128 2.93 -2.77 14.89
CA ASP A 128 2.67 -3.79 15.92
C ASP A 128 2.32 -3.19 17.29
N VAL A 129 1.45 -2.17 17.30
CA VAL A 129 1.01 -1.47 18.51
C VAL A 129 -0.51 -1.46 18.60
N ASN A 130 -1.01 -1.45 19.84
CA ASN A 130 -2.42 -1.21 20.14
C ASN A 130 -2.63 0.29 20.37
N ILE A 131 -3.56 0.93 19.63
CA ILE A 131 -3.82 2.36 19.69
C ILE A 131 -4.27 2.83 21.06
N HIS A 132 -4.90 1.96 21.86
CA HIS A 132 -5.29 2.26 23.24
C HIS A 132 -4.09 2.47 24.18
N GLN A 133 -2.89 2.04 23.78
CA GLN A 133 -1.65 2.17 24.55
C GLN A 133 -0.74 3.28 24.04
N VAL A 134 -1.09 3.93 22.94
CA VAL A 134 -0.23 4.90 22.25
C VAL A 134 -0.80 6.30 22.39
N GLY A 135 -0.05 7.20 23.04
CA GLY A 135 -0.37 8.61 23.04
C GLY A 135 -0.23 9.25 21.66
N LEU A 136 -1.15 10.14 21.29
CA LEU A 136 -1.10 10.87 20.02
C LEU A 136 0.08 11.84 19.98
N THR A 137 1.19 11.43 19.35
CA THR A 137 2.32 12.33 19.07
C THR A 137 2.06 13.17 17.82
N GLN A 138 2.76 14.31 17.72
CA GLN A 138 2.68 15.17 16.52
C GLN A 138 3.10 14.43 15.23
N SER A 139 4.04 13.49 15.35
CA SER A 139 4.52 12.68 14.22
C SER A 139 3.43 11.73 13.71
N ILE A 140 2.72 11.03 14.61
CA ILE A 140 1.60 10.14 14.29
C ILE A 140 0.49 10.95 13.62
N LEU A 141 0.14 12.10 14.19
CA LEU A 141 -0.90 12.98 13.65
C LEU A 141 -0.58 13.42 12.21
N ILE A 142 0.64 13.90 11.95
CA ILE A 142 1.07 14.32 10.61
C ILE A 142 1.05 13.13 9.63
N THR A 143 1.53 11.96 10.07
CA THR A 143 1.57 10.74 9.24
C THR A 143 0.18 10.30 8.82
N LEU A 144 -0.76 10.21 9.76
CA LEU A 144 -2.15 9.84 9.47
C LEU A 144 -2.83 10.86 8.55
N THR A 145 -2.67 12.16 8.81
CA THR A 145 -3.25 13.20 7.96
C THR A 145 -2.66 13.19 6.53
N LYS A 146 -1.36 12.89 6.36
CA LYS A 146 -0.75 12.73 5.04
C LYS A 146 -1.41 11.61 4.22
N LYS A 147 -1.80 10.50 4.86
CA LYS A 147 -2.51 9.40 4.18
C LYS A 147 -3.95 9.75 3.77
N VAL A 148 -4.61 10.68 4.48
CA VAL A 148 -5.98 11.14 4.18
C VAL A 148 -6.01 12.30 3.18
N LYS A 149 -4.92 13.08 3.09
CA LYS A 149 -4.75 14.21 2.17
C LYS A 149 -5.16 13.96 0.70
N PRO A 150 -5.03 12.75 0.12
CA PRO A 150 -5.49 12.49 -1.25
C PRO A 150 -6.99 12.74 -1.50
N ILE A 151 -7.82 12.95 -0.47
CA ILE A 151 -9.20 13.43 -0.66
C ILE A 151 -9.29 14.79 -1.37
N ILE A 152 -8.20 15.57 -1.39
CA ILE A 152 -8.12 16.87 -2.06
C ILE A 152 -8.13 16.72 -3.60
N ASP A 153 -7.62 15.60 -4.11
CA ASP A 153 -7.36 15.44 -5.55
C ASP A 153 -7.84 14.10 -6.13
N LYS A 154 -8.26 13.14 -5.30
CA LYS A 154 -8.71 11.81 -5.74
C LYS A 154 -10.17 11.55 -5.39
N ARG A 155 -10.80 10.73 -6.23
CA ARG A 155 -12.13 10.16 -5.95
C ARG A 155 -12.05 9.25 -4.72
N ILE A 156 -13.08 9.30 -3.88
CA ILE A 156 -13.22 8.40 -2.72
C ILE A 156 -13.78 7.06 -3.21
N HIS A 157 -13.25 5.96 -2.71
CA HIS A 157 -13.77 4.63 -3.07
C HIS A 157 -15.22 4.48 -2.58
N SER A 158 -16.10 3.94 -3.43
CA SER A 158 -17.56 3.91 -3.21
C SER A 158 -17.97 3.24 -1.89
N SER A 159 -17.19 2.27 -1.42
CA SER A 159 -17.40 1.68 -0.10
C SER A 159 -17.52 2.72 1.01
N TYR A 160 -16.66 3.75 1.04
CA TYR A 160 -16.69 4.80 2.08
C TYR A 160 -17.91 5.70 2.01
N LEU A 161 -18.68 5.59 0.93
CA LEU A 161 -19.89 6.35 0.65
C LEU A 161 -21.16 5.53 0.94
N GLU A 162 -21.05 4.35 1.55
CA GLU A 162 -22.22 3.58 2.02
C GLU A 162 -22.89 4.30 3.22
N ASN A 163 -24.23 4.27 3.32
CA ASN A 163 -25.02 4.85 4.41
C ASN A 163 -24.84 6.37 4.60
N LEU A 164 -24.89 7.15 3.52
CA LEU A 164 -24.96 8.62 3.61
C LEU A 164 -26.34 9.06 4.13
N HIS A 165 -26.37 10.10 4.96
CA HIS A 165 -27.59 10.66 5.51
C HIS A 165 -28.19 11.67 4.53
N GLU A 166 -29.41 11.38 4.04
CA GLU A 166 -30.20 12.28 3.17
C GLU A 166 -29.42 12.80 1.94
N LEU A 167 -28.48 12.00 1.43
CA LEU A 167 -27.66 12.36 0.28
C LEU A 167 -27.31 11.09 -0.48
N THR A 168 -27.50 11.09 -1.79
CA THR A 168 -27.07 9.99 -2.67
C THR A 168 -25.55 9.98 -2.85
N THR A 169 -25.02 8.87 -3.37
CA THR A 169 -23.58 8.77 -3.66
C THR A 169 -23.18 9.74 -4.75
N GLU A 170 -24.03 9.90 -5.77
CA GLU A 170 -23.86 10.78 -6.91
C GLU A 170 -23.82 12.25 -6.47
N GLU A 171 -24.81 12.69 -5.68
CA GLU A 171 -24.84 14.06 -5.14
C GLU A 171 -23.62 14.35 -4.27
N PHE A 172 -23.21 13.41 -3.41
CA PHE A 172 -22.01 13.58 -2.60
C PHE A 172 -20.76 13.74 -3.46
N GLU A 173 -20.62 12.95 -4.53
CA GLU A 173 -19.49 13.04 -5.45
C GLU A 173 -19.46 14.36 -6.23
N GLU A 174 -20.63 14.92 -6.60
CA GLU A 174 -20.71 16.24 -7.23
C GLU A 174 -20.24 17.35 -6.28
N TRP A 175 -20.74 17.37 -5.04
CA TRP A 175 -20.28 18.32 -4.04
C TRP A 175 -18.79 18.15 -3.70
N LEU A 176 -18.30 16.91 -3.67
CA LEU A 176 -16.88 16.63 -3.48
C LEU A 176 -16.04 17.19 -4.65
N LYS A 177 -16.48 17.06 -5.91
CA LYS A 177 -15.79 17.66 -7.06
C LYS A 177 -15.71 19.18 -6.94
N LEU A 178 -16.79 19.84 -6.50
CA LEU A 178 -16.80 21.29 -6.27
C LEU A 178 -15.83 21.69 -5.14
N LEU A 179 -15.82 20.94 -4.04
CA LEU A 179 -14.86 21.14 -2.95
C LEU A 179 -13.42 20.98 -3.43
N GLN A 180 -13.12 19.91 -4.16
CA GLN A 180 -11.79 19.64 -4.73
C GLN A 180 -11.36 20.73 -5.70
N THR A 181 -12.29 21.28 -6.48
CA THR A 181 -12.03 22.40 -7.39
C THR A 181 -11.63 23.65 -6.60
N LYS A 182 -12.40 23.99 -5.56
CA LYS A 182 -12.12 25.13 -4.67
C LYS A 182 -10.78 24.97 -3.94
N LEU A 183 -10.45 23.74 -3.52
CA LEU A 183 -9.16 23.42 -2.88
C LEU A 183 -7.96 23.55 -3.83
N ARG A 184 -8.16 23.36 -5.14
CA ARG A 184 -7.11 23.55 -6.15
C ARG A 184 -6.95 25.03 -6.52
N SER A 185 -8.05 25.76 -6.63
CA SER A 185 -8.04 27.16 -7.06
C SER A 185 -7.66 28.15 -5.96
N ILE A 186 -8.03 27.88 -4.70
CA ILE A 186 -7.83 28.83 -3.59
C ILE A 186 -6.80 28.28 -2.61
N GLN A 187 -5.55 28.76 -2.71
CA GLN A 187 -4.43 28.30 -1.88
C GLN A 187 -4.69 28.50 -0.38
N GLU A 188 -5.33 29.59 0.02
CA GLU A 188 -5.68 29.86 1.42
C GLU A 188 -6.73 28.87 1.95
N TYR A 189 -7.78 28.62 1.19
CA TYR A 189 -8.81 27.62 1.51
C TYR A 189 -8.19 26.22 1.67
N ARG A 190 -7.23 25.86 0.80
CA ARG A 190 -6.46 24.61 0.91
C ARG A 190 -5.67 24.53 2.22
N LYS A 191 -5.05 25.63 2.68
CA LYS A 191 -4.34 25.68 3.97
C LYS A 191 -5.32 25.45 5.13
N HIS A 192 -6.48 26.10 5.11
CA HIS A 192 -7.54 25.89 6.11
C HIS A 192 -8.03 24.43 6.11
N PHE A 193 -8.22 23.84 4.94
CA PHE A 193 -8.67 22.45 4.83
C PHE A 193 -7.64 21.45 5.38
N ILE A 194 -6.33 21.67 5.17
CA ILE A 194 -5.29 20.83 5.78
C ILE A 194 -5.34 20.91 7.32
N ILE A 195 -5.59 22.11 7.86
CA ILE A 195 -5.75 22.29 9.32
C ILE A 195 -7.01 21.59 9.81
N TYR A 196 -8.12 21.66 9.06
CA TYR A 196 -9.34 20.92 9.33
C TYR A 196 -9.10 19.40 9.35
N LEU A 197 -8.34 18.85 8.39
CA LEU A 197 -7.98 17.43 8.38
C LEU A 197 -7.14 17.05 9.60
N LEU A 198 -6.19 17.88 10.04
CA LEU A 198 -5.41 17.66 11.27
C LEU A 198 -6.33 17.63 12.51
N TRP A 199 -7.27 18.57 12.59
CA TRP A 199 -8.24 18.61 13.68
C TRP A 199 -9.11 17.34 13.71
N LEU A 200 -9.68 16.94 12.58
CA LEU A 200 -10.54 15.76 12.49
C LEU A 200 -9.74 14.47 12.74
N THR A 201 -8.49 14.40 12.26
CA THR A 201 -7.59 13.27 12.55
C THR A 201 -7.35 13.12 14.05
N LYS A 202 -7.09 14.22 14.74
CA LYS A 202 -6.92 14.23 16.20
C LYS A 202 -8.20 13.80 16.92
N LEU A 203 -9.37 14.27 16.47
CA LEU A 203 -10.66 13.90 17.06
C LEU A 203 -10.92 12.40 16.93
N VAL A 204 -10.85 11.86 15.70
CA VAL A 204 -11.09 10.44 15.45
C VAL A 204 -10.08 9.55 16.18
N PHE A 205 -8.82 9.96 16.25
CA PHE A 205 -7.83 9.25 17.04
C PHE A 205 -8.26 9.12 18.50
N ARG A 206 -8.65 10.23 19.16
CA ARG A 206 -9.12 10.19 20.56
C ARG A 206 -10.38 9.36 20.74
N LEU A 207 -11.31 9.42 19.78
CA LEU A 207 -12.52 8.60 19.83
C LEU A 207 -12.18 7.11 19.83
N VAL A 208 -11.16 6.73 19.07
CA VAL A 208 -10.73 5.34 18.90
C VAL A 208 -9.83 4.88 20.04
N SER A 209 -8.89 5.71 20.48
CA SER A 209 -7.92 5.35 21.52
C SER A 209 -8.50 5.45 22.93
N ASP A 210 -9.21 6.54 23.25
CA ASP A 210 -9.52 6.92 24.63
C ASP A 210 -11.01 6.74 24.95
N MET A 211 -11.88 6.90 23.95
CA MET A 211 -13.33 7.09 24.16
C MET A 211 -14.18 5.98 23.54
N TRP A 212 -13.55 4.87 23.10
CA TRP A 212 -14.22 3.82 22.34
C TRP A 212 -15.40 3.19 23.10
N GLU A 213 -15.32 3.06 24.43
CA GLU A 213 -16.38 2.49 25.27
C GLU A 213 -17.13 3.52 26.12
N MET A 214 -16.93 4.82 25.87
CA MET A 214 -17.66 5.86 26.60
C MET A 214 -19.12 5.93 26.14
N LYS A 215 -20.07 5.83 27.09
CA LYS A 215 -21.51 5.91 26.82
C LYS A 215 -22.03 7.34 26.70
N ASN A 216 -21.43 8.29 27.42
CA ASN A 216 -21.92 9.66 27.54
C ASN A 216 -21.10 10.61 26.66
N LEU A 217 -21.14 10.38 25.36
CA LEU A 217 -20.49 11.27 24.39
C LEU A 217 -21.46 12.34 23.88
N PRO A 218 -20.98 13.55 23.60
CA PRO A 218 -21.80 14.55 22.92
C PRO A 218 -22.26 14.03 21.57
N LYS A 219 -23.43 14.51 21.13
CA LYS A 219 -24.15 13.98 19.95
C LYS A 219 -23.25 13.82 18.73
N PHE A 220 -22.41 14.81 18.45
CA PHE A 220 -21.50 14.81 17.32
C PHE A 220 -20.50 13.63 17.35
N GLN A 221 -19.81 13.43 18.47
CA GLN A 221 -18.86 12.35 18.68
C GLN A 221 -19.55 10.99 18.75
N ALA A 222 -20.71 10.93 19.40
CA ALA A 222 -21.52 9.72 19.47
C ALA A 222 -21.91 9.25 18.06
N THR A 223 -22.29 10.18 17.16
CA THR A 223 -22.59 9.86 15.77
C THR A 223 -21.38 9.30 15.03
N ILE A 224 -20.20 9.94 15.13
CA ILE A 224 -18.98 9.44 14.49
C ILE A 224 -18.61 8.07 15.05
N LEU A 225 -18.59 7.90 16.37
CA LEU A 225 -18.21 6.63 17.00
C LEU A 225 -19.20 5.52 16.68
N LYS A 226 -20.51 5.81 16.66
CA LYS A 226 -21.54 4.85 16.26
C LYS A 226 -21.34 4.41 14.82
N ASP A 227 -21.09 5.35 13.91
CA ASP A 227 -20.76 5.01 12.52
C ASP A 227 -19.53 4.11 12.46
N LEU A 228 -18.42 4.49 13.07
CA LEU A 228 -17.17 3.71 13.05
C LEU A 228 -17.31 2.31 13.65
N LYS A 229 -18.16 2.12 14.67
CA LYS A 229 -18.43 0.79 15.27
C LYS A 229 -19.23 -0.13 14.34
N HIS A 230 -20.19 0.42 13.58
CA HIS A 230 -21.09 -0.36 12.74
C HIS A 230 -20.62 -0.46 11.29
N TYR A 231 -19.69 0.40 10.89
CA TYR A 231 -19.20 0.44 9.53
C TYR A 231 -18.38 -0.82 9.23
N PRO A 232 -18.69 -1.60 8.17
CA PRO A 232 -18.18 -2.94 7.96
C PRO A 232 -16.76 -2.91 7.38
N PHE A 233 -15.81 -2.42 8.16
CA PHE A 233 -14.41 -2.33 7.74
C PHE A 233 -13.84 -3.69 7.32
N TYR A 234 -14.36 -4.81 7.85
CA TYR A 234 -13.95 -6.15 7.44
C TYR A 234 -14.25 -6.42 5.96
N LEU A 235 -15.37 -5.95 5.40
CA LEU A 235 -15.69 -6.10 3.97
C LEU A 235 -14.71 -5.32 3.08
N LEU A 236 -14.19 -4.21 3.57
CA LEU A 236 -13.13 -3.44 2.92
C LEU A 236 -11.76 -4.11 2.96
N TYR A 237 -11.50 -4.94 3.98
CA TYR A 237 -10.25 -5.68 4.12
C TYR A 237 -10.22 -6.99 3.32
N TYR A 238 -11.38 -7.55 3.00
CA TYR A 238 -11.48 -8.86 2.33
C TYR A 238 -11.87 -8.83 0.85
N GLY A 239 -12.26 -7.68 0.29
CA GLY A 239 -12.63 -7.58 -1.12
C GLY A 239 -13.96 -8.30 -1.41
N LYS A 240 -14.88 -7.61 -2.10
CA LYS A 240 -16.14 -8.20 -2.58
C LYS A 240 -15.84 -9.19 -3.72
N ASP A 241 -15.35 -10.39 -3.40
CA ASP A 241 -15.35 -11.58 -4.27
C ASP A 241 -16.23 -12.71 -3.68
N THR A 242 -17.18 -12.36 -2.82
CA THR A 242 -18.32 -13.24 -2.47
C THR A 242 -19.58 -12.72 -3.14
N LYS A 243 -19.68 -12.90 -4.46
CA LYS A 243 -20.97 -12.88 -5.15
C LYS A 243 -21.26 -14.28 -5.69
N ASN A 244 -22.32 -14.87 -5.13
CA ASN A 244 -23.16 -15.93 -5.67
C ASN A 244 -22.51 -17.32 -5.86
N ILE A 245 -22.39 -18.07 -4.77
CA ILE A 245 -22.66 -19.52 -4.84
C ILE A 245 -24.19 -19.62 -4.86
N LYS A 246 -24.76 -19.90 -6.03
CA LYS A 246 -26.14 -20.37 -6.12
C LYS A 246 -26.14 -21.80 -5.54
N MET A 247 -26.86 -22.02 -4.44
CA MET A 247 -27.22 -23.38 -4.05
C MET A 247 -28.34 -23.83 -4.98
N GLY A 248 -28.18 -24.99 -5.61
CA GLY A 248 -29.28 -25.67 -6.31
C GLY A 248 -30.36 -26.09 -5.30
N GLU A 249 -31.58 -26.30 -5.79
CA GLU A 249 -32.78 -26.58 -4.98
C GLU A 249 -32.70 -27.89 -4.17
N ASP A 250 -31.66 -28.70 -4.42
CA ASP A 250 -31.53 -30.07 -3.94
C ASP A 250 -30.50 -30.20 -2.79
N GLY A 251 -29.77 -29.13 -2.46
CA GLY A 251 -28.85 -29.11 -1.32
C GLY A 251 -27.64 -30.05 -1.39
N LEU A 252 -27.36 -30.71 -2.52
CA LEU A 252 -26.20 -31.58 -2.70
C LEU A 252 -25.14 -30.95 -3.64
N PRO A 253 -23.83 -31.04 -3.32
CA PRO A 253 -22.78 -30.64 -4.22
C PRO A 253 -22.71 -31.60 -5.41
N PHE A 254 -22.62 -31.06 -6.63
CA PHE A 254 -22.27 -31.83 -7.82
C PHE A 254 -20.95 -32.58 -7.57
N GLU A 255 -20.97 -33.89 -7.74
CA GLU A 255 -19.75 -34.69 -7.89
C GLU A 255 -19.11 -34.29 -9.23
N GLU A 256 -18.02 -33.52 -9.17
CA GLU A 256 -17.15 -33.29 -10.32
C GLU A 256 -16.34 -34.56 -10.59
N GLU A 257 -16.50 -35.09 -11.81
CA GLU A 257 -15.61 -36.07 -12.42
C GLU A 257 -14.15 -35.66 -12.23
N ILE A 258 -13.31 -36.63 -11.87
CA ILE A 258 -11.87 -36.45 -11.64
C ILE A 258 -11.20 -36.28 -13.00
N ASP A 259 -11.30 -35.08 -13.55
CA ASP A 259 -10.54 -34.60 -14.69
C ASP A 259 -9.20 -34.05 -14.20
N SER A 260 -8.16 -34.13 -15.03
CA SER A 260 -6.76 -33.87 -14.71
C SER A 260 -6.55 -32.68 -13.74
N MET A 261 -6.15 -32.95 -12.48
CA MET A 261 -6.00 -31.90 -11.46
C MET A 261 -5.02 -30.81 -11.92
N GLU A 262 -5.57 -29.67 -12.35
CA GLU A 262 -4.82 -28.49 -12.76
C GLU A 262 -3.91 -28.02 -11.62
N TYR A 263 -2.60 -27.97 -11.89
CA TYR A 263 -1.58 -27.60 -10.90
C TYR A 263 -1.55 -26.08 -10.65
N ASN A 264 -2.49 -25.62 -9.83
CA ASN A 264 -2.68 -24.20 -9.54
C ASN A 264 -1.77 -23.67 -8.40
N VAL A 265 -1.87 -22.37 -8.12
CA VAL A 265 -1.04 -21.68 -7.12
C VAL A 265 -1.24 -22.18 -5.68
N LYS A 266 -2.42 -22.69 -5.34
CA LYS A 266 -2.67 -23.26 -4.02
C LYS A 266 -1.85 -24.53 -3.82
N ASN A 267 -1.85 -25.44 -4.81
CA ASN A 267 -1.04 -26.66 -4.78
C ASN A 267 0.45 -26.31 -4.63
N PHE A 268 0.93 -25.33 -5.39
CA PHE A 268 2.30 -24.83 -5.29
C PHE A 268 2.65 -24.32 -3.89
N ILE A 269 1.81 -23.46 -3.29
CA ILE A 269 2.04 -22.92 -1.94
C ILE A 269 2.00 -24.01 -0.88
N ASP A 270 1.07 -24.96 -0.97
CA ASP A 270 0.93 -26.03 0.02
C ASP A 270 2.12 -27.01 -0.03
N GLU A 271 2.59 -27.39 -1.23
CA GLU A 271 3.83 -28.15 -1.39
C GLU A 271 5.04 -27.38 -0.87
N LEU A 272 5.12 -26.08 -1.15
CA LEU A 272 6.20 -25.22 -0.67
C LEU A 272 6.25 -25.17 0.87
N LEU A 273 5.10 -24.97 1.53
CA LEU A 273 4.97 -25.01 2.99
C LEU A 273 5.50 -26.33 3.56
N ASN A 274 5.09 -27.46 2.97
CA ASN A 274 5.50 -28.79 3.39
C ASN A 274 7.01 -29.03 3.23
N ILE A 275 7.60 -28.57 2.13
CA ILE A 275 9.05 -28.66 1.93
C ILE A 275 9.78 -27.80 2.95
N LEU A 276 9.35 -26.54 3.17
CA LEU A 276 10.00 -25.58 4.06
C LEU A 276 9.96 -26.00 5.54
N ASN A 277 8.97 -26.79 5.96
CA ASN A 277 8.93 -27.40 7.30
C ASN A 277 10.14 -28.31 7.61
N ASN A 278 10.90 -28.74 6.60
CA ASN A 278 12.13 -29.51 6.80
C ASN A 278 13.38 -28.65 7.06
N TYR A 279 13.26 -27.33 7.01
CA TYR A 279 14.36 -26.36 7.18
C TYR A 279 14.08 -25.38 8.33
N PRO A 280 13.82 -25.86 9.57
CA PRO A 280 13.35 -25.01 10.66
C PRO A 280 14.34 -23.90 11.03
N LYS A 281 15.64 -24.15 10.92
CA LYS A 281 16.72 -23.19 11.24
C LYS A 281 16.76 -22.05 10.21
N GLU A 282 16.72 -22.39 8.93
CA GLU A 282 16.68 -21.42 7.84
C GLU A 282 15.41 -20.57 7.92
N MET A 283 14.28 -21.20 8.21
CA MET A 283 13.01 -20.51 8.40
C MET A 283 13.00 -19.61 9.66
N TYR A 284 13.73 -19.99 10.72
CA TYR A 284 13.96 -19.11 11.87
C TYR A 284 14.79 -17.88 11.50
N ASN A 285 15.86 -18.06 10.72
CA ASN A 285 16.67 -16.94 10.24
C ASN A 285 15.85 -15.98 9.36
N LEU A 286 14.93 -16.51 8.55
CA LEU A 286 14.01 -15.70 7.75
C LEU A 286 13.00 -14.94 8.63
N ASN A 287 12.44 -15.59 9.66
CA ASN A 287 11.44 -15.00 10.53
C ASN A 287 11.61 -15.43 11.99
N PRO A 288 12.42 -14.73 12.79
CA PRO A 288 12.69 -15.11 14.18
C PRO A 288 11.43 -15.13 15.05
N ASN A 289 10.45 -14.27 14.76
CA ASN A 289 9.20 -14.20 15.51
C ASN A 289 8.34 -15.45 15.38
N ARG A 290 8.63 -16.35 14.43
CA ARG A 290 7.86 -17.59 14.24
C ARG A 290 7.84 -18.49 15.48
N VAL A 291 8.91 -18.50 16.28
CA VAL A 291 8.98 -19.32 17.50
C VAL A 291 8.18 -18.74 18.67
N LEU A 292 7.84 -17.45 18.59
CA LEU A 292 7.07 -16.74 19.61
C LEU A 292 5.56 -16.80 19.40
N ARG A 293 5.10 -17.30 18.23
CA ARG A 293 3.67 -17.38 17.90
C ARG A 293 2.94 -18.31 18.84
N GLY A 294 1.77 -17.89 19.33
CA GLY A 294 0.97 -18.66 20.30
C GLY A 294 0.52 -20.03 19.79
N HIS A 295 0.17 -20.15 18.50
CA HIS A 295 -0.41 -21.38 17.94
C HIS A 295 0.50 -22.14 16.95
N SER A 296 1.55 -21.51 16.45
CA SER A 296 2.48 -22.11 15.46
C SER A 296 3.95 -22.04 15.87
N GLY A 297 4.25 -21.40 17.00
CA GLY A 297 5.58 -21.40 17.63
C GLY A 297 5.80 -22.63 18.50
N PHE A 298 6.94 -22.67 19.19
CA PHE A 298 7.22 -23.74 20.16
C PHE A 298 6.56 -23.37 21.49
N THR A 299 5.43 -24.01 21.80
CA THR A 299 4.57 -23.63 22.93
C THR A 299 5.04 -24.26 24.25
N LEU A 300 4.47 -23.82 25.37
CA LEU A 300 4.69 -24.48 26.67
C LEU A 300 4.20 -25.94 26.63
N LYS A 301 3.09 -26.20 25.93
CA LYS A 301 2.56 -27.55 25.70
C LYS A 301 3.55 -28.43 24.94
N ASP A 302 4.21 -27.90 23.91
CA ASP A 302 5.24 -28.64 23.18
C ASP A 302 6.44 -28.99 24.07
N LEU A 303 6.85 -28.05 24.93
CA LEU A 303 7.91 -28.29 25.89
C LEU A 303 7.51 -29.33 26.95
N SER A 304 6.28 -29.27 27.49
CA SER A 304 5.76 -30.29 28.41
C SER A 304 5.77 -31.69 27.77
N LYS A 305 5.29 -31.80 26.52
CA LYS A 305 5.30 -33.06 25.76
C LYS A 305 6.71 -33.56 25.48
N LEU A 306 7.63 -32.67 25.12
CA LEU A 306 9.04 -33.02 24.93
C LEU A 306 9.67 -33.56 26.22
N TRP A 307 9.31 -32.96 27.35
CA TRP A 307 9.74 -33.39 28.67
C TRP A 307 9.16 -34.76 29.06
N GLY A 308 8.04 -35.17 28.46
CA GLY A 308 7.36 -36.43 28.77
C GLY A 308 6.27 -36.30 29.84
N HIS A 309 5.71 -35.10 30.01
CA HIS A 309 4.64 -34.81 30.96
C HIS A 309 3.35 -34.37 30.24
N HIS A 310 2.25 -34.26 31.01
CA HIS A 310 0.98 -33.72 30.52
C HIS A 310 1.11 -32.25 30.08
N ASP A 311 0.20 -31.79 29.20
CA ASP A 311 0.29 -30.49 28.52
C ASP A 311 0.52 -29.27 29.45
N GLY A 312 -0.02 -29.31 30.68
CA GLY A 312 0.06 -28.23 31.66
C GLY A 312 1.35 -28.17 32.50
N TYR A 313 2.20 -29.19 32.45
CA TYR A 313 3.32 -29.35 33.37
C TYR A 313 4.24 -28.12 33.47
N VAL A 314 4.73 -27.59 32.34
CA VAL A 314 5.63 -26.43 32.36
C VAL A 314 4.92 -25.18 32.89
N SER A 315 3.64 -24.99 32.55
CA SER A 315 2.84 -23.86 33.02
C SER A 315 2.67 -23.88 34.54
N GLU A 316 2.41 -25.06 35.12
CA GLU A 316 2.33 -25.25 36.56
C GLU A 316 3.65 -24.93 37.26
N ARG A 317 4.78 -25.41 36.72
CA ARG A 317 6.11 -25.11 37.28
C ARG A 317 6.42 -23.61 37.25
N LEU A 318 6.05 -22.92 36.18
CA LEU A 318 6.14 -21.45 36.12
C LEU A 318 5.24 -20.76 37.15
N GLN A 319 4.04 -21.30 37.42
CA GLN A 319 3.14 -20.76 38.43
C GLN A 319 3.70 -20.93 39.85
N TYR A 320 4.31 -22.09 40.16
CA TYR A 320 5.03 -22.29 41.42
C TYR A 320 6.18 -21.31 41.58
N HIS A 321 6.98 -21.09 40.53
CA HIS A 321 8.07 -20.11 40.55
C HIS A 321 7.57 -18.67 40.74
N LYS A 322 6.43 -18.30 40.16
CA LYS A 322 5.83 -16.98 40.40
C LYS A 322 5.41 -16.78 41.86
N LYS A 323 4.92 -17.83 42.52
CA LYS A 323 4.55 -17.79 43.95
C LYS A 323 5.77 -17.87 44.87
N ASN A 324 6.85 -18.48 44.42
CA ASN A 324 8.11 -18.62 45.15
C ASN A 324 9.29 -18.36 44.21
N SER A 325 9.80 -17.12 44.21
CA SER A 325 10.90 -16.71 43.33
C SER A 325 12.20 -17.48 43.55
N LYS A 326 12.36 -18.15 44.71
CA LYS A 326 13.48 -19.04 45.03
C LYS A 326 13.24 -20.50 44.61
N TYR A 327 12.11 -20.81 43.99
CA TYR A 327 11.84 -22.16 43.51
C TYR A 327 12.86 -22.58 42.45
N ILE A 328 13.63 -23.63 42.77
CA ILE A 328 14.56 -24.30 41.87
C ILE A 328 13.94 -25.62 41.43
N LEU A 329 14.04 -25.92 40.14
CA LEU A 329 13.52 -27.17 39.62
C LEU A 329 14.40 -28.35 40.09
N PRO A 330 13.82 -29.47 40.58
CA PRO A 330 14.63 -30.60 41.04
C PRO A 330 15.61 -31.10 39.97
N GLU A 331 16.85 -31.38 40.37
CA GLU A 331 17.91 -31.77 39.44
C GLU A 331 17.54 -33.01 38.60
N LYS A 332 16.85 -33.98 39.21
CA LYS A 332 16.30 -35.15 38.51
C LYS A 332 15.43 -34.77 37.30
N ASN A 333 14.59 -33.75 37.44
CA ASN A 333 13.71 -33.30 36.37
C ASN A 333 14.49 -32.58 35.26
N LEU A 334 15.54 -31.82 35.62
CA LEU A 334 16.43 -31.18 34.65
C LEU A 334 17.25 -32.20 33.86
N ASN A 335 17.76 -33.23 34.53
CA ASN A 335 18.49 -34.34 33.90
C ASN A 335 17.59 -35.14 32.95
N GLU A 336 16.31 -35.34 33.32
CA GLU A 336 15.33 -35.95 32.42
C GLU A 336 15.08 -35.07 31.17
N LEU A 337 14.86 -33.77 31.35
CA LEU A 337 14.69 -32.83 30.21
C LEU A 337 15.89 -32.89 29.27
N GLU A 338 17.10 -32.79 29.82
CA GLU A 338 18.34 -32.82 29.05
C GLU A 338 18.45 -34.12 28.23
N LYS A 339 18.18 -35.27 28.86
CA LYS A 339 18.17 -36.58 28.19
C LYS A 339 17.15 -36.63 27.05
N LYS A 340 15.94 -36.08 27.23
CA LYS A 340 14.90 -36.04 26.19
C LYS A 340 15.28 -35.11 25.03
N ILE A 341 15.83 -33.92 25.33
CA ILE A 341 16.33 -32.98 24.32
C ILE A 341 17.47 -33.63 23.52
N ARG A 342 18.44 -34.27 24.21
CA ARG A 342 19.56 -34.98 23.58
C ARG A 342 19.10 -36.12 22.69
N LYS A 343 18.15 -36.94 23.17
CA LYS A 343 17.55 -38.02 22.36
C LYS A 343 16.88 -37.50 21.09
N LYS A 344 16.15 -36.38 21.17
CA LYS A 344 15.35 -35.87 20.05
C LYS A 344 16.14 -35.02 19.05
N PHE A 345 17.08 -34.21 19.52
CA PHE A 345 17.74 -33.18 18.71
C PHE A 345 19.26 -33.38 18.57
N GLY A 346 19.87 -34.25 19.39
CA GLY A 346 21.31 -34.48 19.42
C GLY A 346 22.11 -33.18 19.53
N ASN A 347 23.26 -33.12 18.87
CA ASN A 347 24.20 -31.99 18.93
C ASN A 347 23.62 -30.65 18.46
N LYS A 348 22.46 -30.64 17.77
CA LYS A 348 21.80 -29.39 17.37
C LYS A 348 21.28 -28.59 18.55
N ALA A 349 21.15 -29.22 19.73
CA ALA A 349 20.62 -28.61 20.94
C ALA A 349 21.71 -28.27 21.98
N ASN A 350 22.98 -28.12 21.58
CA ASN A 350 24.08 -27.80 22.52
C ASN A 350 23.78 -26.60 23.41
N PHE A 351 23.27 -25.51 22.83
CA PHE A 351 22.91 -24.32 23.59
C PHE A 351 21.76 -24.55 24.58
N CYS A 352 20.88 -25.54 24.33
CA CYS A 352 19.87 -25.92 25.32
C CYS A 352 20.51 -26.56 26.56
N TYR A 353 21.60 -27.31 26.40
CA TYR A 353 22.33 -27.92 27.53
C TYR A 353 23.02 -26.85 28.37
N GLU A 354 23.64 -25.87 27.72
CA GLU A 354 24.24 -24.70 28.39
C GLU A 354 23.19 -23.93 29.22
N LEU A 355 21.98 -23.76 28.68
CA LEU A 355 20.87 -23.13 29.40
C LEU A 355 20.42 -23.94 30.62
N ILE A 356 20.33 -25.26 30.49
CA ILE A 356 19.97 -26.16 31.59
C ILE A 356 21.05 -26.10 32.69
N ASN A 357 22.33 -26.15 32.33
CA ASN A 357 23.43 -26.05 33.29
C ASN A 357 23.46 -24.67 33.98
N SER A 358 23.28 -23.58 33.23
CA SER A 358 23.16 -22.24 33.79
C SER A 358 22.03 -22.14 34.83
N HIS A 359 20.92 -22.87 34.64
CA HIS A 359 19.85 -22.92 35.64
C HIS A 359 20.22 -23.78 36.86
N LYS A 360 20.89 -24.93 36.66
CA LYS A 360 21.41 -25.77 37.76
C LYS A 360 22.36 -24.98 38.66
N GLU A 361 23.21 -24.15 38.07
CA GLU A 361 24.18 -23.28 38.75
C GLU A 361 23.55 -21.98 39.28
N CYS A 362 22.23 -21.83 39.19
CA CYS A 362 21.48 -20.64 39.62
C CYS A 362 21.86 -19.33 38.91
N HIS A 363 22.50 -19.39 37.74
CA HIS A 363 22.82 -18.21 36.93
C HIS A 363 21.60 -17.63 36.19
N ILE A 364 20.57 -18.44 35.93
CA ILE A 364 19.31 -17.99 35.34
C ILE A 364 18.10 -18.54 36.11
N SER A 365 17.04 -17.74 36.20
CA SER A 365 15.76 -18.13 36.78
C SER A 365 15.01 -19.15 35.91
N LEU A 366 14.01 -19.82 36.50
CA LEU A 366 13.20 -20.81 35.78
C LEU A 366 12.42 -20.17 34.62
N ASP A 367 11.84 -18.98 34.82
CA ASP A 367 11.10 -18.29 33.75
C ASP A 367 12.01 -17.96 32.56
N LEU A 368 13.25 -17.55 32.83
CA LEU A 368 14.23 -17.23 31.81
C LEU A 368 14.72 -18.50 31.10
N LEU A 369 14.96 -19.60 31.84
CA LEU A 369 15.26 -20.91 31.28
C LEU A 369 14.17 -21.33 30.28
N ILE A 370 12.90 -21.35 30.71
CA ILE A 370 11.79 -21.81 29.87
C ILE A 370 11.62 -20.92 28.64
N LYS A 371 11.74 -19.59 28.81
CA LYS A 371 11.67 -18.64 27.69
C LYS A 371 12.79 -18.90 26.67
N LYS A 372 14.04 -19.05 27.14
CA LYS A 372 15.20 -19.29 26.26
C LYS A 372 15.11 -20.68 25.61
N LEU A 373 14.76 -21.74 26.35
CA LEU A 373 14.57 -23.08 25.80
C LEU A 373 13.51 -23.11 24.70
N ARG A 374 12.35 -22.45 24.90
CA ARG A 374 11.32 -22.38 23.85
C ARG A 374 11.83 -21.73 22.57
N ASN A 375 12.59 -20.64 22.71
CA ASN A 375 13.21 -19.97 21.56
C ASN A 375 14.15 -20.94 20.82
N GLU A 376 15.11 -21.53 21.53
CA GLU A 376 16.17 -22.39 20.97
C GLU A 376 15.63 -23.68 20.36
N LEU A 377 14.73 -24.36 21.07
CA LEU A 377 14.04 -25.56 20.55
C LEU A 377 13.17 -25.20 19.36
N GLY A 378 12.55 -24.02 19.35
CA GLY A 378 11.78 -23.51 18.22
C GLY A 378 12.63 -23.30 16.95
N LYS A 379 13.92 -22.97 17.09
CA LYS A 379 14.85 -22.84 15.93
C LYS A 379 15.09 -24.16 15.21
N ILE A 380 15.03 -25.28 15.93
CA ILE A 380 15.45 -26.60 15.42
C ILE A 380 14.29 -27.60 15.30
N SER A 381 13.14 -27.32 15.92
CA SER A 381 11.99 -28.23 15.92
C SER A 381 11.17 -28.13 14.65
N LYS A 382 10.84 -29.28 14.06
CA LYS A 382 9.85 -29.40 12.97
C LYS A 382 8.40 -29.18 13.43
N SER A 383 8.16 -29.10 14.75
CA SER A 383 6.83 -28.77 15.28
C SER A 383 6.44 -27.31 15.05
N VAL A 384 7.43 -26.43 14.82
CA VAL A 384 7.18 -25.04 14.42
C VAL A 384 6.90 -25.01 12.94
N THR A 385 5.61 -25.00 12.58
CA THR A 385 5.18 -25.05 11.18
C THR A 385 5.43 -23.73 10.46
N THR A 386 5.70 -23.84 9.17
CA THR A 386 5.74 -22.72 8.24
C THR A 386 4.32 -22.24 8.02
N THR A 387 4.12 -20.93 8.06
CA THR A 387 2.82 -20.30 7.88
C THR A 387 2.79 -19.47 6.60
N LEU A 388 1.61 -19.00 6.20
CA LEU A 388 1.49 -18.04 5.11
C LEU A 388 2.25 -16.73 5.37
N GLY A 389 2.45 -16.35 6.64
CA GLY A 389 3.27 -15.18 6.99
C GLY A 389 4.73 -15.38 6.61
N ASP A 390 5.24 -16.60 6.72
CA ASP A 390 6.61 -16.93 6.32
C ASP A 390 6.74 -16.98 4.79
N ILE A 391 5.75 -17.56 4.10
CA ILE A 391 5.70 -17.56 2.62
C ILE A 391 5.59 -16.14 2.07
N ALA A 392 4.85 -15.26 2.75
CA ALA A 392 4.70 -13.86 2.35
C ALA A 392 6.05 -13.13 2.25
N LEU A 393 6.97 -13.41 3.19
CA LEU A 393 8.33 -12.87 3.16
C LEU A 393 9.11 -13.36 1.93
N ILE A 394 8.99 -14.66 1.60
CA ILE A 394 9.64 -15.26 0.42
C ILE A 394 9.07 -14.66 -0.87
N PHE A 395 7.76 -14.45 -0.92
CA PHE A 395 7.11 -13.92 -2.13
C PHE A 395 7.27 -12.41 -2.26
N GLY A 396 7.63 -11.69 -1.19
CA GLY A 396 7.64 -10.23 -1.16
C GLY A 396 6.23 -9.64 -1.18
N TYR A 397 5.31 -10.23 -0.42
CA TYR A 397 3.93 -9.79 -0.23
C TYR A 397 3.60 -9.64 1.26
N GLY A 398 2.46 -9.01 1.56
CA GLY A 398 1.89 -9.03 2.90
C GLY A 398 1.08 -10.31 3.15
N TYR A 399 0.90 -10.67 4.43
CA TYR A 399 0.15 -11.87 4.85
C TYR A 399 -1.24 -11.98 4.21
N ARG A 400 -1.99 -10.87 4.16
CA ARG A 400 -3.34 -10.84 3.56
C ARG A 400 -3.33 -11.20 2.07
N MET A 401 -2.36 -10.67 1.33
CA MET A 401 -2.21 -10.97 -0.08
C MET A 401 -1.90 -12.45 -0.29
N MET A 402 -1.10 -13.08 0.59
CA MET A 402 -0.89 -14.53 0.51
C MET A 402 -2.15 -15.35 0.78
N GLY A 403 -3.01 -14.89 1.68
CA GLY A 403 -4.33 -15.48 1.89
C GLY A 403 -5.18 -15.43 0.62
N TYR A 404 -5.23 -14.26 -0.04
CA TYR A 404 -5.93 -14.09 -1.33
C TYR A 404 -5.35 -14.99 -2.42
N ILE A 405 -4.02 -14.96 -2.62
CA ILE A 405 -3.34 -15.77 -3.64
C ILE A 405 -3.63 -17.25 -3.44
N ARG A 406 -3.51 -17.77 -2.21
CA ARG A 406 -3.76 -19.18 -1.91
C ARG A 406 -5.25 -19.56 -2.04
N GLY A 407 -6.15 -18.63 -1.76
CA GLY A 407 -7.60 -18.85 -1.84
C GLY A 407 -8.18 -18.77 -3.25
N ASN A 408 -7.53 -18.01 -4.15
CA ASN A 408 -7.99 -17.82 -5.52
C ASN A 408 -7.34 -18.84 -6.47
N LYS A 409 -8.10 -19.88 -6.85
CA LYS A 409 -7.64 -20.93 -7.79
C LYS A 409 -7.17 -20.37 -9.14
N ASN A 410 -7.78 -19.27 -9.59
CA ASN A 410 -7.49 -18.64 -10.89
C ASN A 410 -6.33 -17.65 -10.82
N PHE A 411 -5.70 -17.49 -9.65
CA PHE A 411 -4.54 -16.61 -9.52
C PHE A 411 -3.31 -17.26 -10.13
N ILE A 412 -2.76 -16.64 -11.17
CA ILE A 412 -1.53 -17.09 -11.83
C ILE A 412 -0.35 -16.23 -11.35
N LEU A 413 0.68 -16.86 -10.79
CA LEU A 413 1.92 -16.15 -10.47
C LEU A 413 2.61 -15.71 -11.76
N THR A 414 3.26 -14.56 -11.74
CA THR A 414 3.97 -14.03 -12.94
C THR A 414 5.40 -14.57 -13.02
N LYS A 415 6.00 -14.66 -14.20
CA LYS A 415 7.42 -15.08 -14.36
C LYS A 415 8.35 -14.22 -13.52
N ARG A 416 8.13 -12.91 -13.51
CA ARG A 416 8.88 -11.99 -12.63
C ARG A 416 8.75 -12.37 -11.16
N ARG A 417 7.55 -12.70 -10.70
CA ARG A 417 7.33 -13.10 -9.30
C ARG A 417 7.99 -14.43 -8.99
N LEU A 418 7.92 -15.40 -9.90
CA LEU A 418 8.59 -16.70 -9.76
C LEU A 418 10.11 -16.55 -9.72
N SER A 419 10.67 -15.62 -10.49
CA SER A 419 12.10 -15.25 -10.39
C SER A 419 12.45 -14.72 -9.00
N ILE A 420 11.67 -13.77 -8.47
CA ILE A 420 11.89 -13.23 -7.11
C ILE A 420 11.82 -14.35 -6.06
N ILE A 421 10.83 -15.24 -6.18
CA ILE A 421 10.68 -16.39 -5.29
C ILE A 421 11.92 -17.29 -5.37
N ARG A 422 12.38 -17.63 -6.58
CA ARG A 422 13.58 -18.43 -6.84
C ARG A 422 14.82 -17.80 -6.22
N ASP A 423 15.01 -16.50 -6.41
CA ASP A 423 16.17 -15.76 -5.92
C ASP A 423 16.17 -15.70 -4.39
N ASN A 424 15.02 -15.39 -3.78
CA ASN A 424 14.87 -15.41 -2.33
C ASN A 424 15.14 -16.80 -1.75
N LEU A 425 14.58 -17.86 -2.35
CA LEU A 425 14.81 -19.24 -1.94
C LEU A 425 16.29 -19.63 -2.02
N LYS A 426 16.99 -19.27 -3.09
CA LYS A 426 18.43 -19.49 -3.23
C LYS A 426 19.21 -18.73 -2.16
N LEU A 427 18.86 -17.47 -1.92
CA LEU A 427 19.53 -16.62 -0.95
C LEU A 427 19.47 -17.20 0.47
N PHE A 428 18.29 -17.67 0.92
CA PHE A 428 18.16 -18.14 2.31
C PHE A 428 18.44 -19.64 2.51
N LEU A 429 18.25 -20.50 1.50
CA LEU A 429 18.55 -21.95 1.60
C LEU A 429 19.94 -22.34 1.08
N GLY A 430 20.57 -21.48 0.28
CA GLY A 430 21.83 -21.79 -0.41
C GLY A 430 21.72 -23.09 -1.22
N ASN A 431 22.68 -24.00 -1.02
CA ASN A 431 22.72 -25.29 -1.72
C ASN A 431 21.51 -26.20 -1.43
N LYS A 432 20.76 -25.95 -0.35
CA LYS A 432 19.56 -26.72 0.01
C LYS A 432 18.34 -26.33 -0.84
N ALA A 433 18.42 -25.26 -1.63
CA ALA A 433 17.31 -24.75 -2.44
C ALA A 433 16.87 -25.71 -3.56
N LYS A 434 17.71 -26.69 -3.97
CA LYS A 434 17.50 -27.55 -5.15
C LYS A 434 16.08 -28.16 -5.22
N LYS A 435 15.57 -28.68 -4.11
CA LYS A 435 14.22 -29.29 -4.07
C LYS A 435 13.11 -28.25 -4.29
N VAL A 436 13.28 -27.04 -3.75
CA VAL A 436 12.29 -25.98 -3.89
C VAL A 436 12.36 -25.33 -5.27
N ILE A 437 13.55 -25.22 -5.87
CA ILE A 437 13.67 -24.69 -7.23
C ILE A 437 12.97 -25.60 -8.24
N LYS A 438 13.11 -26.92 -8.08
CA LYS A 438 12.33 -27.89 -8.87
C LYS A 438 10.82 -27.71 -8.74
N LEU A 439 10.34 -27.28 -7.57
CA LEU A 439 8.93 -26.98 -7.35
C LEU A 439 8.48 -25.72 -8.13
N VAL A 440 9.33 -24.69 -8.20
CA VAL A 440 9.08 -23.50 -9.03
C VAL A 440 9.02 -23.88 -10.51
N GLU A 441 9.98 -24.69 -10.98
CA GLU A 441 10.04 -25.19 -12.37
C GLU A 441 8.81 -26.06 -12.71
N LYS A 442 8.36 -26.92 -11.78
CA LYS A 442 7.11 -27.69 -11.92
C LYS A 442 5.92 -26.75 -12.14
N TYR A 443 5.80 -25.70 -11.32
CA TYR A 443 4.72 -24.72 -11.49
C TYR A 443 4.79 -24.01 -12.85
N GLU A 444 5.99 -23.61 -13.30
CA GLU A 444 6.19 -22.99 -14.62
C GLU A 444 5.78 -23.92 -15.76
N ASN A 445 6.20 -25.18 -15.73
CA ASN A 445 5.90 -26.16 -16.77
C ASN A 445 4.41 -26.52 -16.83
N CYS A 446 3.72 -26.57 -15.70
CA CYS A 446 2.28 -26.85 -15.65
C CYS A 446 1.41 -25.64 -16.02
N ASN A 447 1.97 -24.43 -16.12
CA ASN A 447 1.21 -23.21 -16.41
C ASN A 447 1.90 -22.43 -17.56
N PRO A 448 1.83 -22.91 -18.81
CA PRO A 448 2.55 -22.30 -19.94
C PRO A 448 2.13 -20.84 -20.21
N GLU A 449 0.90 -20.46 -19.82
CA GLU A 449 0.34 -19.11 -20.00
C GLU A 449 0.72 -18.11 -18.88
N ILE A 450 1.75 -18.40 -18.08
CA ILE A 450 2.22 -17.51 -17.02
C ILE A 450 2.54 -16.11 -17.59
N PRO A 451 1.89 -15.04 -17.09
CA PRO A 451 2.20 -13.68 -17.49
C PRO A 451 3.62 -13.31 -17.04
N ASP A 452 4.34 -12.54 -17.83
CA ASP A 452 5.67 -12.03 -17.50
C ASP A 452 5.62 -11.10 -16.26
N TYR A 453 4.55 -10.32 -16.10
CA TYR A 453 4.38 -9.39 -14.97
C TYR A 453 2.90 -9.14 -14.57
N ALA A 454 2.69 -8.60 -13.37
CA ALA A 454 1.35 -8.38 -12.83
C ALA A 454 0.56 -7.32 -13.63
N ASN A 455 -0.72 -7.57 -13.87
CA ASN A 455 -1.61 -6.75 -14.71
C ASN A 455 -1.14 -6.62 -16.17
N GLN A 456 -0.44 -7.63 -16.67
CA GLN A 456 -0.11 -7.73 -18.09
C GLN A 456 -1.38 -7.69 -18.92
N LYS A 457 -1.44 -6.73 -19.84
CA LYS A 457 -2.47 -6.59 -20.85
C LYS A 457 -1.75 -6.32 -22.16
N TYR A 458 -1.43 -7.39 -22.89
CA TYR A 458 -0.96 -7.24 -24.25
C TYR A 458 -2.17 -7.00 -25.12
N THR A 459 -2.13 -5.92 -25.89
CA THR A 459 -3.14 -5.69 -26.94
C THR A 459 -2.57 -6.04 -28.31
N ILE A 460 -1.55 -6.90 -28.33
CA ILE A 460 -0.82 -7.37 -29.50
C ILE A 460 -0.42 -8.82 -29.26
N THR A 461 -0.21 -9.60 -30.32
CA THR A 461 0.15 -11.02 -30.21
C THR A 461 1.66 -11.27 -30.14
N LYS A 462 2.52 -10.29 -30.47
CA LYS A 462 3.99 -10.40 -30.43
C LYS A 462 4.64 -9.41 -29.45
N PRO A 463 4.50 -9.60 -28.13
CA PRO A 463 4.98 -8.66 -27.12
C PRO A 463 6.51 -8.52 -27.02
N ASN A 464 7.26 -9.49 -27.56
CA ASN A 464 8.73 -9.50 -27.60
C ASN A 464 9.26 -9.28 -29.02
N PHE A 465 8.54 -8.54 -29.88
CA PHE A 465 8.92 -8.34 -31.29
C PHE A 465 10.37 -7.85 -31.48
N PHE A 466 10.93 -7.08 -30.55
CA PHE A 466 12.31 -6.55 -30.65
C PHE A 466 13.35 -7.39 -29.90
N SER A 467 13.02 -8.57 -29.35
CA SER A 467 13.98 -9.40 -28.60
C SER A 467 15.13 -9.93 -29.48
N ASP A 468 14.83 -10.22 -30.75
CA ASP A 468 15.76 -10.82 -31.72
C ASP A 468 16.20 -9.84 -32.81
N ILE A 469 16.22 -8.54 -32.49
CA ILE A 469 16.60 -7.47 -33.43
C ILE A 469 17.96 -7.67 -34.12
N ASN A 470 18.88 -8.40 -33.49
CA ASN A 470 20.21 -8.71 -34.06
C ASN A 470 20.21 -9.84 -35.10
N LYS A 471 19.06 -10.45 -35.39
CA LYS A 471 18.97 -11.60 -36.32
C LYS A 471 18.00 -11.35 -37.47
N ASP A 472 17.04 -10.45 -37.29
CA ASP A 472 15.95 -10.23 -38.23
C ASP A 472 16.05 -8.82 -38.86
N PRO A 473 16.37 -8.73 -40.17
CA PRO A 473 16.38 -7.49 -40.92
C PRO A 473 15.06 -6.70 -40.85
N GLN A 474 13.91 -7.38 -40.81
CA GLN A 474 12.60 -6.75 -40.76
C GLN A 474 12.36 -6.08 -39.40
N ILE A 475 12.76 -6.72 -38.30
CA ILE A 475 12.68 -6.12 -36.95
C ILE A 475 13.58 -4.87 -36.90
N MET A 476 14.78 -4.95 -37.47
CA MET A 476 15.72 -3.83 -37.51
C MET A 476 15.19 -2.65 -38.36
N TYR A 477 14.55 -2.94 -39.49
CA TYR A 477 13.84 -1.94 -40.31
C TYR A 477 12.76 -1.22 -39.50
N TRP A 478 11.90 -1.94 -38.78
CA TRP A 478 10.87 -1.31 -37.95
C TRP A 478 11.45 -0.51 -36.78
N PHE A 479 12.60 -0.92 -36.24
CA PHE A 479 13.30 -0.13 -35.23
C PHE A 479 13.80 1.21 -35.78
N GLY A 480 14.32 1.22 -37.02
CA GLY A 480 14.65 2.44 -37.76
C GLY A 480 13.44 3.37 -37.92
N TRP A 481 12.31 2.80 -38.37
CA TRP A 481 11.02 3.50 -38.51
C TRP A 481 10.50 4.12 -37.21
N LEU A 482 10.63 3.39 -36.09
CA LEU A 482 10.23 3.92 -34.78
C LEU A 482 11.18 5.03 -34.30
N CYS A 483 12.45 4.99 -34.68
CA CYS A 483 13.40 6.06 -34.38
C CYS A 483 13.07 7.35 -35.16
N SER A 484 12.62 7.28 -36.40
CA SER A 484 12.16 8.44 -37.19
C SER A 484 10.81 8.96 -36.71
N ASP A 485 9.72 8.20 -36.93
CA ASP A 485 8.34 8.66 -36.74
C ASP A 485 7.58 8.01 -35.58
N GLY A 486 8.18 6.98 -34.96
CA GLY A 486 7.57 6.33 -33.81
C GLY A 486 7.54 7.20 -32.56
N TRP A 487 6.64 6.87 -31.64
CA TRP A 487 6.58 7.44 -30.31
C TRP A 487 6.57 6.35 -29.24
N VAL A 488 7.45 6.50 -28.25
CA VAL A 488 7.62 5.57 -27.14
C VAL A 488 7.59 6.37 -25.86
N SER A 489 6.68 6.04 -24.95
CA SER A 489 6.52 6.77 -23.69
C SER A 489 6.15 5.88 -22.53
N GLN A 490 6.41 6.37 -21.32
CA GLN A 490 6.03 5.71 -20.09
C GLN A 490 5.32 6.70 -19.17
N TYR A 491 4.09 6.39 -18.78
CA TYR A 491 3.35 7.15 -17.77
C TYR A 491 3.29 6.34 -16.46
N GLY A 492 4.13 6.75 -15.50
CA GLY A 492 4.33 6.03 -14.23
C GLY A 492 4.81 4.59 -14.42
N ASN A 493 4.51 3.70 -13.47
CA ASN A 493 4.98 2.30 -13.53
C ASN A 493 4.04 1.35 -14.30
N LYS A 494 2.95 1.87 -14.87
CA LYS A 494 1.81 1.06 -15.36
C LYS A 494 1.54 1.18 -16.85
N HIS A 495 1.89 2.29 -17.48
CA HIS A 495 1.54 2.54 -18.88
C HIS A 495 2.82 2.66 -19.72
N TYR A 496 3.03 1.70 -20.60
CA TYR A 496 4.18 1.59 -21.50
C TYR A 496 3.65 1.67 -22.92
N GLN A 497 3.67 2.85 -23.52
CA GLN A 497 2.98 3.14 -24.77
C GLN A 497 3.96 3.14 -25.94
N ILE A 498 3.53 2.52 -27.03
CA ILE A 498 4.22 2.51 -28.32
C ILE A 498 3.20 2.92 -29.38
N GLN A 499 3.61 3.85 -30.24
CA GLN A 499 2.77 4.42 -31.27
C GLN A 499 3.55 4.61 -32.56
N LEU A 500 2.88 4.37 -33.69
CA LEU A 500 3.29 4.82 -35.01
C LEU A 500 2.12 5.57 -35.63
N LYS A 501 2.32 6.83 -36.01
CA LYS A 501 1.29 7.71 -36.57
C LYS A 501 1.80 8.35 -37.84
N LEU A 502 1.08 8.14 -38.94
CA LEU A 502 1.44 8.66 -40.26
C LEU A 502 0.27 9.37 -40.92
N LYS A 503 0.56 10.13 -41.99
CA LYS A 503 -0.49 10.71 -42.83
C LYS A 503 -1.35 9.58 -43.41
N ARG A 504 -2.64 9.85 -43.62
CA ARG A 504 -3.61 8.84 -44.09
C ARG A 504 -3.21 8.19 -45.41
N LYS A 505 -2.56 8.94 -46.33
CA LYS A 505 -2.04 8.41 -47.59
C LYS A 505 -1.00 7.28 -47.40
N ASP A 506 -0.34 7.24 -46.24
CA ASP A 506 0.70 6.28 -45.89
C ASP A 506 0.17 5.16 -44.96
N ARG A 507 -1.17 5.00 -44.87
CA ARG A 507 -1.82 3.99 -44.00
C ARG A 507 -1.25 2.59 -44.20
N ILE A 508 -0.91 2.20 -45.43
CA ILE A 508 -0.35 0.87 -45.73
C ILE A 508 0.91 0.55 -44.90
N VAL A 509 1.71 1.55 -44.54
CA VAL A 509 2.88 1.36 -43.66
C VAL A 509 2.44 1.08 -42.23
N VAL A 510 1.43 1.80 -41.75
CA VAL A 510 0.82 1.58 -40.43
C VAL A 510 0.22 0.18 -40.33
N GLU A 511 -0.45 -0.29 -41.39
CA GLU A 511 -0.99 -1.65 -41.49
C GLU A 511 0.12 -2.72 -41.49
N LYS A 512 1.20 -2.50 -42.24
CA LYS A 512 2.37 -3.40 -42.23
C LYS A 512 3.01 -3.48 -40.84
N PHE A 513 3.15 -2.35 -40.14
CA PHE A 513 3.66 -2.35 -38.76
C PHE A 513 2.72 -3.08 -37.82
N ALA A 514 1.40 -2.84 -37.93
CA ALA A 514 0.38 -3.53 -37.14
C ALA A 514 0.49 -5.06 -37.29
N THR A 515 0.54 -5.56 -38.53
CA THR A 515 0.73 -7.00 -38.80
C THR A 515 2.05 -7.52 -38.21
N ALA A 516 3.14 -6.76 -38.35
CA ALA A 516 4.45 -7.16 -37.86
C ALA A 516 4.44 -7.39 -36.34
N VAL A 517 3.83 -6.49 -35.57
CA VAL A 517 3.73 -6.60 -34.10
C VAL A 517 2.52 -7.42 -33.63
N GLY A 518 1.65 -7.87 -34.53
CA GLY A 518 0.44 -8.62 -34.19
C GLY A 518 -0.66 -7.77 -33.57
N TYR A 519 -0.81 -6.52 -34.03
CA TYR A 519 -1.91 -5.62 -33.71
C TYR A 519 -3.05 -5.83 -34.72
N GLU A 520 -4.30 -5.91 -34.24
CA GLU A 520 -5.46 -6.15 -35.10
C GLU A 520 -5.73 -4.93 -36.01
N GLN A 521 -5.98 -5.19 -37.29
CA GLN A 521 -6.07 -4.15 -38.32
C GLN A 521 -7.28 -3.22 -38.16
N ASP A 522 -8.39 -3.75 -37.63
CA ASP A 522 -9.62 -3.02 -37.32
C ASP A 522 -9.44 -1.99 -36.20
N ARG A 523 -8.40 -2.15 -35.37
CA ARG A 523 -8.05 -1.21 -34.30
C ARG A 523 -7.18 -0.05 -34.77
N ILE A 524 -6.77 -0.01 -36.05
CA ILE A 524 -6.05 1.11 -36.62
C ILE A 524 -7.00 2.30 -36.73
N PHE A 525 -6.70 3.34 -35.96
CA PHE A 525 -7.56 4.51 -35.84
C PHE A 525 -7.14 5.60 -36.82
N ASP A 526 -8.12 6.19 -37.49
CA ASP A 526 -7.94 7.42 -38.25
C ASP A 526 -8.29 8.64 -37.42
N GLU A 527 -7.35 9.57 -37.31
CA GLU A 527 -7.49 10.79 -36.55
C GLU A 527 -7.42 12.00 -37.48
N THR A 528 -8.41 12.87 -37.33
CA THR A 528 -8.52 14.15 -38.01
C THR A 528 -8.13 15.25 -37.04
N TYR A 529 -7.16 16.10 -37.40
CA TYR A 529 -6.81 17.26 -36.60
C TYR A 529 -6.65 18.51 -37.47
N LEU A 530 -7.00 19.66 -36.88
CA LEU A 530 -6.85 20.96 -37.50
C LEU A 530 -5.47 21.54 -37.15
N TYR A 531 -4.79 22.13 -38.12
CA TYR A 531 -3.60 22.93 -37.92
C TYR A 531 -3.72 24.24 -38.70
N LYS A 532 -3.01 25.27 -38.26
CA LYS A 532 -2.85 26.50 -39.05
C LYS A 532 -1.64 26.33 -39.95
N ASP A 533 -1.80 26.57 -41.23
CA ASP A 533 -0.67 26.62 -42.16
C ASP A 533 0.13 27.94 -42.01
N GLU A 534 1.15 28.11 -42.85
CA GLU A 534 2.02 29.30 -42.85
C GLU A 534 1.26 30.60 -43.17
N ASN A 535 0.10 30.51 -43.83
CA ASN A 535 -0.78 31.63 -44.16
C ASN A 535 -1.83 31.89 -43.06
N GLY A 536 -1.85 31.08 -42.00
CA GLY A 536 -2.82 31.16 -40.92
C GLY A 536 -4.17 30.50 -41.21
N GLU A 537 -4.32 29.82 -42.36
CA GLU A 537 -5.55 29.11 -42.73
C GLU A 537 -5.66 27.79 -41.96
N LEU A 538 -6.87 27.49 -41.46
CA LEU A 538 -7.14 26.20 -40.83
C LEU A 538 -7.22 25.10 -41.88
N ARG A 539 -6.26 24.18 -41.84
CA ARG A 539 -6.22 22.99 -42.69
C ARG A 539 -6.46 21.74 -41.85
N THR A 540 -7.07 20.74 -42.49
CA THR A 540 -7.32 19.44 -41.90
C THR A 540 -6.24 18.45 -42.31
N ILE A 541 -5.63 17.74 -41.35
CA ILE A 541 -4.78 16.58 -41.63
C ILE A 541 -5.52 15.33 -41.19
N LEU A 542 -5.58 14.38 -42.11
CA LEU A 542 -5.98 13.00 -41.84
C LEU A 542 -4.74 12.16 -41.59
N SER A 543 -4.75 11.42 -40.50
CA SER A 543 -3.65 10.55 -40.09
C SER A 543 -4.17 9.18 -39.67
N SER A 544 -3.39 8.14 -39.91
CA SER A 544 -3.67 6.78 -39.43
C SER A 544 -2.66 6.43 -38.34
N ARG A 545 -3.09 5.77 -37.27
CA ARG A 545 -2.19 5.39 -36.17
C ARG A 545 -2.43 3.97 -35.65
N VAL A 546 -1.34 3.35 -35.25
CA VAL A 546 -1.31 2.19 -34.34
C VAL A 546 -0.86 2.69 -32.97
N PHE A 547 -1.59 2.30 -31.93
CA PHE A 547 -1.31 2.67 -30.54
C PHE A 547 -1.61 1.49 -29.61
N PHE A 548 -0.62 1.04 -28.85
CA PHE A 548 -0.78 -0.06 -27.90
C PHE A 548 0.11 0.08 -26.66
N GLY A 549 -0.29 -0.66 -25.62
CA GLY A 549 0.50 -0.84 -24.41
C GLY A 549 1.29 -2.15 -24.45
N CYS A 550 2.62 -2.10 -24.38
CA CYS A 550 3.44 -3.32 -24.30
C CYS A 550 4.75 -3.06 -23.53
N LYS A 551 4.84 -3.58 -22.31
CA LYS A 551 5.99 -3.35 -21.42
C LYS A 551 7.28 -4.03 -21.87
N PRO A 552 7.30 -5.31 -22.29
CA PRO A 552 8.53 -5.96 -22.75
C PRO A 552 9.09 -5.25 -23.98
N MET A 553 8.25 -5.04 -24.99
CA MET A 553 8.61 -4.27 -26.19
C MET A 553 9.15 -2.87 -25.88
N TRP A 554 8.51 -2.16 -24.93
CA TRP A 554 9.00 -0.86 -24.50
C TRP A 554 10.40 -0.95 -23.87
N PHE A 555 10.66 -1.95 -23.02
CA PHE A 555 11.98 -2.16 -22.45
C PHE A 555 13.02 -2.51 -23.50
N ASP A 556 12.68 -3.34 -24.48
CA ASP A 556 13.57 -3.66 -25.59
C ASP A 556 13.95 -2.37 -26.33
N LEU A 557 12.97 -1.56 -26.73
CA LEU A 557 13.18 -0.29 -27.42
C LEU A 557 14.03 0.71 -26.61
N VAL A 558 13.77 0.83 -25.31
CA VAL A 558 14.56 1.68 -24.40
C VAL A 558 15.97 1.15 -24.24
N LYS A 559 16.10 -0.17 -24.04
CA LYS A 559 17.39 -0.84 -23.93
C LYS A 559 18.21 -0.55 -25.16
N LEU A 560 17.62 -0.64 -26.36
CA LEU A 560 18.17 -0.34 -27.69
C LEU A 560 18.49 1.14 -27.92
N GLY A 561 18.02 2.04 -27.05
CA GLY A 561 18.43 3.44 -27.02
C GLY A 561 17.47 4.40 -27.74
N ILE A 562 16.24 4.00 -28.04
CA ILE A 562 15.27 4.85 -28.76
C ILE A 562 15.05 6.21 -28.10
N LEU A 563 14.98 6.27 -26.76
CA LEU A 563 14.78 7.53 -26.04
C LEU A 563 15.99 8.45 -26.15
N LYS A 564 17.21 7.90 -26.09
CA LYS A 564 18.43 8.69 -26.27
C LYS A 564 18.50 9.25 -27.69
N PHE A 565 18.06 8.48 -28.68
CA PHE A 565 17.94 8.96 -30.06
C PHE A 565 16.94 10.12 -30.15
N LYS A 566 15.69 9.91 -29.70
CA LYS A 566 14.61 10.91 -29.79
C LYS A 566 14.90 12.22 -29.04
N TYR A 567 15.57 12.16 -27.89
CA TYR A 567 15.82 13.37 -27.08
C TYR A 567 17.19 14.03 -27.32
N LYS A 568 18.18 13.31 -27.85
CA LYS A 568 19.57 13.81 -27.98
C LYS A 568 20.15 13.66 -29.39
N GLY A 569 19.42 13.10 -30.35
CA GLY A 569 19.92 12.81 -31.69
C GLY A 569 21.04 11.76 -31.72
N HIS A 570 21.23 11.01 -30.64
CA HIS A 570 22.31 10.03 -30.56
C HIS A 570 21.92 8.73 -31.28
N VAL A 571 22.68 8.36 -32.32
CA VAL A 571 22.56 7.05 -32.99
C VAL A 571 22.48 5.91 -31.95
N PRO A 572 21.50 4.99 -32.05
CA PRO A 572 21.35 3.88 -31.13
C PRO A 572 22.65 3.06 -31.03
N TYR A 573 23.05 2.65 -29.83
CA TYR A 573 24.35 1.97 -29.63
C TYR A 573 24.43 0.65 -30.39
N ILE A 574 23.31 -0.07 -30.53
CA ILE A 574 23.24 -1.30 -31.33
C ILE A 574 23.75 -1.07 -32.77
N ILE A 575 23.45 0.08 -33.37
CA ILE A 575 23.90 0.41 -34.72
C ILE A 575 25.40 0.70 -34.75
N LYS A 576 25.93 1.36 -33.72
CA LYS A 576 27.38 1.58 -33.58
C LYS A 576 28.13 0.27 -33.43
N ASP A 577 27.58 -0.66 -32.66
CA ASP A 577 28.16 -1.99 -32.44
C ASP A 577 28.14 -2.82 -33.71
N LEU A 578 27.02 -2.83 -34.47
CA LEU A 578 26.92 -3.52 -35.75
C LEU A 578 27.91 -2.96 -36.79
N ILE A 579 28.03 -1.63 -36.91
CA ILE A 579 29.01 -1.02 -37.83
C ILE A 579 30.44 -1.37 -37.43
N SER A 580 30.74 -1.38 -36.13
CA SER A 580 32.05 -1.76 -35.61
C SER A 580 32.39 -3.21 -35.93
N GLN A 581 31.43 -4.14 -35.73
CA GLN A 581 31.59 -5.55 -36.07
C GLN A 581 31.74 -5.76 -37.58
N ALA A 582 30.92 -5.10 -38.40
CA ALA A 582 31.03 -5.13 -39.86
C ALA A 582 32.42 -4.67 -40.36
N ARG A 583 32.95 -3.57 -39.79
CA ARG A 583 34.30 -3.07 -40.12
C ARG A 583 35.40 -4.04 -39.71
N LYS A 584 35.26 -4.71 -38.57
CA LYS A 584 36.22 -5.75 -38.15
C LYS A 584 36.18 -6.96 -39.06
N ALA A 585 35.00 -7.38 -39.49
CA ALA A 585 34.81 -8.53 -40.37
C ALA A 585 35.26 -8.24 -41.81
N ASN A 586 35.18 -6.99 -42.27
CA ASN A 586 35.61 -6.59 -43.61
C ASN A 586 36.29 -5.19 -43.59
N PRO A 587 37.57 -5.11 -43.17
CA PRO A 587 38.28 -3.83 -42.98
C PRO A 587 38.42 -2.98 -44.25
N ASP A 588 38.61 -3.64 -45.39
CA ASP A 588 38.91 -2.98 -46.68
C ASP A 588 37.68 -2.84 -47.58
N GLY A 589 36.51 -3.31 -47.12
CA GLY A 589 35.38 -3.61 -48.00
C GLY A 589 34.08 -2.87 -47.73
N LYS A 590 33.10 -3.15 -48.60
CA LYS A 590 31.74 -2.65 -48.50
C LYS A 590 31.02 -3.32 -47.32
N LEU A 591 30.64 -2.54 -46.30
CA LEU A 591 30.01 -3.05 -45.07
C LEU A 591 28.79 -3.94 -45.34
N ILE A 592 28.02 -3.65 -46.40
CA ILE A 592 26.84 -4.41 -46.84
C ILE A 592 27.12 -5.89 -47.16
N LEU A 593 28.38 -6.27 -47.39
CA LEU A 593 28.75 -7.66 -47.62
C LEU A 593 28.72 -8.51 -46.34
N THR A 594 28.77 -7.87 -45.17
CA THR A 594 28.68 -8.51 -43.86
C THR A 594 27.22 -8.59 -43.38
N GLU A 595 26.91 -9.56 -42.53
CA GLU A 595 25.57 -9.69 -41.92
C GLU A 595 25.22 -8.45 -41.07
N ASP A 596 26.15 -8.03 -40.19
CA ASP A 596 25.97 -6.85 -39.35
C ASP A 596 25.77 -5.56 -40.17
N GLY A 597 26.51 -5.42 -41.28
CA GLY A 597 26.36 -4.29 -42.18
C GLY A 597 25.01 -4.28 -42.91
N ARG A 598 24.47 -5.45 -43.28
CA ARG A 598 23.10 -5.56 -43.81
C ARG A 598 22.04 -5.21 -42.77
N LEU A 599 22.22 -5.63 -41.52
CA LEU A 599 21.31 -5.24 -40.43
C LEU A 599 21.34 -3.73 -40.20
N ALA A 600 22.54 -3.13 -40.09
CA ALA A 600 22.69 -1.68 -39.97
C ALA A 600 22.07 -0.92 -41.15
N LEU A 601 22.17 -1.46 -42.37
CA LEU A 601 21.51 -0.91 -43.55
C LEU A 601 19.98 -0.97 -43.43
N ASN A 602 19.39 -2.06 -42.95
CA ASN A 602 17.95 -2.16 -42.75
C ASN A 602 17.43 -1.12 -41.75
N PHE A 603 18.18 -0.85 -40.67
CA PHE A 603 17.89 0.26 -39.76
C PHE A 603 17.88 1.59 -40.53
N LEU A 604 18.91 1.85 -41.34
CA LEU A 604 19.02 3.09 -42.09
C LEU A 604 17.87 3.23 -43.10
N MET A 605 17.47 2.16 -43.78
CA MET A 605 16.33 2.15 -44.70
C MET A 605 15.03 2.49 -43.97
N GLY A 606 14.74 1.84 -42.84
CA GLY A 606 13.54 2.15 -42.06
C GLY A 606 13.54 3.57 -41.49
N PHE A 607 14.70 4.07 -41.08
CA PHE A 607 14.86 5.46 -40.64
C PHE A 607 14.60 6.44 -41.79
N TYR A 608 15.22 6.19 -42.94
CA TYR A 608 15.09 7.02 -44.14
C TYR A 608 13.67 7.02 -44.69
N ASP A 609 12.96 5.90 -44.66
CA ASP A 609 11.56 5.84 -45.13
C ASP A 609 10.58 6.61 -44.22
N GLY A 610 10.95 6.90 -42.96
CA GLY A 610 10.17 7.75 -42.07
C GLY A 610 10.49 9.24 -42.23
N ASP A 611 11.76 9.62 -42.01
CA ASP A 611 12.17 11.05 -41.91
C ASP A 611 13.09 11.51 -43.06
N GLY A 612 13.44 10.62 -43.99
CA GLY A 612 14.30 10.93 -45.12
C GLY A 612 13.57 11.72 -46.21
N ASN A 613 14.25 12.73 -46.76
CA ASN A 613 13.79 13.47 -47.93
C ASN A 613 14.71 13.19 -49.12
N HIS A 614 14.18 12.51 -50.15
CA HIS A 614 14.84 12.48 -51.46
C HIS A 614 14.40 13.71 -52.26
N HIS A 615 15.35 14.55 -52.67
CA HIS A 615 15.09 15.67 -53.59
C HIS A 615 14.61 15.25 -55.01
N GLY A 616 14.29 13.96 -55.22
CA GLY A 616 13.77 13.39 -56.48
C GLY A 616 12.46 12.59 -56.35
N GLY A 617 11.77 12.64 -55.20
CA GLY A 617 10.38 12.13 -55.08
C GLY A 617 10.18 10.60 -54.99
N MET A 618 11.24 9.79 -54.85
CA MET A 618 11.11 8.34 -54.61
C MET A 618 11.44 7.97 -53.15
N SER A 619 10.54 7.22 -52.50
CA SER A 619 10.86 6.46 -51.28
C SER A 619 11.94 5.41 -51.58
N ALA A 620 12.74 4.98 -50.60
CA ALA A 620 13.81 3.98 -50.79
C ALA A 620 13.28 2.54 -50.98
N ARG A 621 12.07 2.38 -51.56
CA ARG A 621 11.39 1.10 -51.74
C ARG A 621 12.13 0.23 -52.75
N PHE A 622 12.52 -0.95 -52.28
CA PHE A 622 12.59 -2.18 -53.07
C PHE A 622 11.19 -2.71 -53.37
#